data_AF-A0A1V5KAH7-F1
#
_entry.id   AF-A0A1V5KAH7-F1
#
_cell.length_a   1.000
_cell.length_b   1.000
_cell.length_c   1.000
_cell.angle_alpha   90.00
_cell.angle_beta   90.00
_cell.angle_gamma   90.00
#
_symmetry.space_group_name_H-M   'P 1'
#
loop_
_entity.id
_entity.type
_entity.pdbx_description
1 polymer ?
#
loop_
_entity_poly.entity_id
_entity_poly.type
_entity_poly.pdbx_seq_one_letter_code
_entity_poly.pdbx_strand_id
1 'polypeptide(L)'
;MDGRNASQYLAWDNLVSECDWSLGDFDGLFHDYFHYRIYYQGTLDMNNNGVNDRDEWSKTQLLNYWQNGLAAWIDDEKAMMQSLAPTALNLFSVNPGGVLDMYYERMNGHLFEGFLRWALWTSVQGDANKWSAQGQKPSLMFIEDYIPEKWAANGKDRFSKMRFGLTTSLMFDCYYGLVFGANYRFPYWYDEYETDLGYPVGAAETLSNGVVIRYFDKGAAACNPTGVTQTLNPGDLRGGPYYRLKAGQDAAVNTGQLVDSPISLYGMLYNEDDLRGDGILLFKEPTTAVSDIIVDNSYNNDTSPGSQPVEVFGNWKIYQSTGSLDLSKNNPYWSITGAVSGDSDYLISGGYHGVVAGSGADSARYRPTIGVAGYYEISEWHGWYGGSDGQYAEATNVPFKIVVNGAVKLRGLINQRIQAGQWNRLGYVYLPAGSQSYVHLSNATNGPVIADAMRFKYMGDHVEPDTTPPQAPKNVKLKQQ
;
A
#
# COMPACT_ATOMS: atom_id res chain seq x y z
N MET A 1 29.41 -4.68 33.28
CA MET A 1 29.13 -4.50 31.85
C MET A 1 29.53 -5.79 31.16
N ASP A 2 28.68 -6.30 30.29
CA ASP A 2 28.77 -7.60 29.61
C ASP A 2 29.88 -7.70 28.53
N GLY A 3 30.75 -6.69 28.45
CA GLY A 3 31.90 -6.66 27.54
C GLY A 3 31.59 -6.09 26.16
N ARG A 4 30.34 -5.73 25.86
CA ARG A 4 29.97 -5.08 24.60
C ARG A 4 30.40 -3.61 24.60
N ASN A 5 30.89 -3.15 23.45
CA ASN A 5 31.07 -1.72 23.20
C ASN A 5 29.70 -1.06 22.87
N ALA A 6 29.68 0.26 22.72
CA ALA A 6 28.43 0.98 22.47
C ALA A 6 27.74 0.58 21.15
N SER A 7 28.48 0.33 20.07
CA SER A 7 27.90 -0.09 18.78
C SER A 7 27.29 -1.49 18.85
N GLN A 8 27.95 -2.42 19.53
CA GLN A 8 27.45 -3.78 19.78
C GLN A 8 26.24 -3.78 20.71
N TYR A 9 26.20 -2.88 21.69
CA TYR A 9 25.03 -2.69 22.54
C TYR A 9 23.84 -2.20 21.71
N LEU A 10 24.03 -1.14 20.91
CA LEU A 10 22.98 -0.59 20.03
C LEU A 10 22.50 -1.59 18.97
N ALA A 11 23.41 -2.36 18.36
CA ALA A 11 23.07 -3.41 17.40
C ALA A 11 22.15 -4.47 18.02
N TRP A 12 22.44 -4.88 19.24
CA TRP A 12 21.69 -5.95 19.90
C TRP A 12 20.36 -5.46 20.48
N ASP A 13 20.39 -4.43 21.34
CA ASP A 13 19.24 -4.01 22.16
C ASP A 13 18.21 -3.18 21.38
N ASN A 14 18.44 -2.90 20.10
CA ASN A 14 17.47 -2.22 19.25
C ASN A 14 16.45 -3.23 18.69
N LEU A 15 16.67 -3.79 17.50
CA LEU A 15 15.73 -4.71 16.85
C LEU A 15 16.19 -6.17 16.85
N VAL A 16 17.50 -6.43 16.91
CA VAL A 16 18.05 -7.79 16.77
C VAL A 16 17.57 -8.70 17.90
N SER A 17 17.55 -8.23 19.15
CA SER A 17 17.10 -9.02 20.30
C SER A 17 15.60 -9.30 20.32
N GLU A 18 14.80 -8.46 19.65
CA GLU A 18 13.34 -8.55 19.61
C GLU A 18 12.84 -9.52 18.53
N CYS A 19 13.71 -9.92 17.60
CA CYS A 19 13.38 -10.84 16.51
C CYS A 19 13.74 -12.29 16.86
N ASP A 20 12.82 -13.23 16.60
CA ASP A 20 13.15 -14.66 16.60
C ASP A 20 13.70 -15.08 15.22
N TRP A 21 15.00 -14.91 15.06
CA TRP A 21 15.74 -15.26 13.84
C TRP A 21 15.66 -16.74 13.46
N SER A 22 15.30 -17.63 14.39
CA SER A 22 15.17 -19.07 14.11
C SER A 22 13.93 -19.42 13.30
N LEU A 23 12.93 -18.52 13.27
CA LEU A 23 11.72 -18.71 12.49
C LEU A 23 11.97 -18.48 10.98
N GLY A 24 12.97 -17.67 10.65
CA GLY A 24 13.24 -17.27 9.27
C GLY A 24 12.18 -16.33 8.69
N ASP A 25 11.44 -15.63 9.55
CA ASP A 25 10.36 -14.72 9.15
C ASP A 25 10.87 -13.34 8.67
N PHE A 26 12.15 -13.03 8.91
CA PHE A 26 12.75 -11.73 8.61
C PHE A 26 13.90 -11.86 7.62
N ASP A 27 13.85 -11.08 6.53
CA ASP A 27 14.94 -10.96 5.56
C ASP A 27 15.97 -9.87 5.94
N GLY A 28 15.66 -9.05 6.95
CA GLY A 28 16.50 -7.94 7.39
C GLY A 28 15.79 -6.96 8.31
N LEU A 29 16.43 -5.82 8.56
CA LEU A 29 15.96 -4.77 9.46
C LEU A 29 15.84 -3.43 8.75
N PHE A 30 14.83 -2.66 9.15
CA PHE A 30 14.59 -1.29 8.73
C PHE A 30 14.59 -0.38 9.96
N HIS A 31 15.43 0.66 9.96
CA HIS A 31 15.52 1.60 11.07
C HIS A 31 14.89 2.93 10.69
N ASP A 32 13.79 3.28 11.34
CA ASP A 32 13.20 4.61 11.22
C ASP A 32 14.04 5.65 11.98
N TYR A 33 13.99 6.91 11.53
CA TYR A 33 14.63 8.05 12.17
C TYR A 33 16.17 7.91 12.36
N PHE A 34 16.87 7.42 11.33
CA PHE A 34 18.32 7.23 11.30
C PHE A 34 19.08 8.57 11.15
N HIS A 35 19.49 9.15 12.27
CA HIS A 35 20.12 10.46 12.31
C HIS A 35 21.63 10.44 12.09
N TYR A 36 22.07 10.81 10.90
CA TYR A 36 23.50 10.99 10.59
C TYR A 36 24.13 12.25 11.20
N ARG A 37 23.31 13.16 11.76
CA ARG A 37 23.74 14.37 12.47
C ARG A 37 23.32 14.30 13.94
N ILE A 38 24.08 14.98 14.78
CA ILE A 38 23.79 15.10 16.21
C ILE A 38 22.82 16.26 16.47
N TYR A 39 21.60 15.95 16.92
CA TYR A 39 20.59 16.96 17.30
C TYR A 39 20.43 17.13 18.82
N TYR A 40 20.99 16.22 19.62
CA TYR A 40 20.91 16.26 21.08
C TYR A 40 21.71 17.43 21.66
N GLN A 41 21.09 18.28 22.48
CA GLN A 41 21.72 19.51 23.01
C GLN A 41 22.31 19.37 24.43
N GLY A 42 22.19 18.21 25.06
CA GLY A 42 22.76 17.99 26.39
C GLY A 42 24.26 17.67 26.36
N THR A 43 24.77 17.28 27.53
CA THR A 43 26.14 16.80 27.74
C THR A 43 26.38 15.53 26.94
N LEU A 44 27.46 15.49 26.16
CA LEU A 44 27.90 14.32 25.41
C LEU A 44 29.25 13.88 25.95
N ASP A 45 29.45 12.58 26.14
CA ASP A 45 30.74 11.99 26.53
C ASP A 45 30.86 10.64 25.80
N MET A 46 30.98 10.72 24.47
CA MET A 46 30.98 9.58 23.54
C MET A 46 32.29 8.79 23.59
N ASN A 47 33.37 9.39 24.12
CA ASN A 47 34.64 8.72 24.36
C ASN A 47 34.78 8.20 25.81
N ASN A 48 33.79 8.49 26.68
CA ASN A 48 33.73 8.08 28.09
C ASN A 48 34.95 8.54 28.91
N ASN A 49 35.45 9.76 28.64
CA ASN A 49 36.59 10.36 29.34
C ASN A 49 36.18 11.21 30.55
N GLY A 50 34.87 11.37 30.81
CA GLY A 50 34.32 12.16 31.90
C GLY A 50 34.27 13.66 31.62
N VAL A 51 34.58 14.10 30.40
CA VAL A 51 34.52 15.48 29.93
C VAL A 51 33.42 15.59 28.87
N ASN A 52 32.73 16.72 28.88
CA ASN A 52 31.72 16.99 27.86
C ASN A 52 32.41 17.20 26.50
N ASP A 53 32.19 16.32 25.53
CA ASP A 53 32.75 16.39 24.17
C ASP A 53 32.48 17.73 23.50
N ARG A 54 31.39 18.42 23.86
CA ARG A 54 31.04 19.75 23.31
C ARG A 54 32.00 20.85 23.74
N ASP A 55 32.70 20.65 24.85
CA ASP A 55 33.67 21.59 25.41
C ASP A 55 35.10 21.27 24.94
N GLU A 56 35.39 20.02 24.55
CA GLU A 56 36.71 19.59 24.08
C GLU A 56 36.86 19.47 22.56
N TRP A 57 35.79 19.16 21.82
CA TRP A 57 35.85 18.88 20.39
C TRP A 57 35.24 19.99 19.54
N SER A 58 35.83 20.21 18.37
CA SER A 58 35.17 20.98 17.32
C SER A 58 33.91 20.27 16.82
N LYS A 59 32.98 21.03 16.24
CA LYS A 59 31.77 20.47 15.61
C LYS A 59 32.08 19.37 14.58
N THR A 60 33.19 19.51 13.84
CA THR A 60 33.63 18.51 12.86
C THR A 60 34.11 17.23 13.53
N GLN A 61 34.88 17.33 14.62
CA GLN A 61 35.32 16.16 15.38
C GLN A 61 34.14 15.40 15.98
N LEU A 62 33.19 16.12 16.60
CA LEU A 62 31.93 15.54 17.09
C LEU A 62 31.19 14.78 16.00
N LEU A 63 30.98 15.42 14.85
CA LEU A 63 30.26 14.81 13.74
C LEU A 63 30.99 13.57 13.20
N ASN A 64 32.31 13.65 13.00
CA ASN A 64 33.09 12.52 12.51
C ASN A 64 33.06 11.34 13.50
N TYR A 65 33.17 11.61 14.80
CA TYR A 65 33.12 10.55 15.81
C TYR A 65 31.75 9.87 15.83
N TRP A 66 30.67 10.66 15.78
CA TRP A 66 29.30 10.15 15.66
C TRP A 66 29.11 9.29 14.40
N GLN A 67 29.54 9.78 13.24
CA GLN A 67 29.40 9.07 11.98
C GLN A 67 30.22 7.77 11.93
N ASN A 68 31.42 7.75 12.53
CA ASN A 68 32.19 6.53 12.70
C ASN A 68 31.48 5.53 13.63
N GLY A 69 30.83 6.01 14.69
CA GLY A 69 30.01 5.19 15.57
C GLY A 69 28.81 4.56 14.85
N LEU A 70 28.13 5.33 13.99
CA LEU A 70 27.04 4.81 13.14
C LEU A 70 27.54 3.75 12.16
N ALA A 71 28.69 3.97 11.51
CA ALA A 71 29.29 2.97 10.63
C ALA A 71 29.59 1.66 11.39
N ALA A 72 30.18 1.77 12.60
CA ALA A 72 30.44 0.61 13.45
C ALA A 72 29.15 -0.10 13.88
N TRP A 73 28.09 0.64 14.21
CA TRP A 73 26.78 0.06 14.53
C TRP A 73 26.20 -0.72 13.36
N ILE A 74 26.20 -0.16 12.14
CA ILE A 74 25.71 -0.87 10.94
C ILE A 74 26.51 -2.16 10.74
N ASP A 75 27.84 -2.09 10.82
CA ASP A 75 28.71 -3.25 10.59
C ASP A 75 28.50 -4.33 11.66
N ASP A 76 28.37 -3.94 12.93
CA ASP A 76 28.09 -4.86 14.05
C ASP A 76 26.71 -5.52 13.92
N GLU A 77 25.67 -4.76 13.57
CA GLU A 77 24.31 -5.30 13.44
C GLU A 77 24.21 -6.31 12.30
N LYS A 78 24.82 -6.00 11.15
CA LYS A 78 24.89 -6.94 10.02
C LYS A 78 25.65 -8.21 10.37
N ALA A 79 26.77 -8.08 11.10
CA ALA A 79 27.52 -9.24 11.59
C ALA A 79 26.69 -10.09 12.55
N MET A 80 25.90 -9.46 13.44
CA MET A 80 24.98 -10.16 14.34
C MET A 80 23.87 -10.89 13.58
N MET A 81 23.17 -10.22 12.66
CA MET A 81 22.15 -10.85 11.80
C MET A 81 22.73 -12.06 11.06
N GLN A 82 23.91 -11.91 10.45
CA GLN A 82 24.61 -13.00 9.76
C GLN A 82 24.99 -14.16 10.68
N SER A 83 25.32 -13.88 11.95
CA SER A 83 25.63 -14.93 12.92
C SER A 83 24.39 -15.72 13.38
N LEU A 84 23.25 -15.04 13.51
CA LEU A 84 21.98 -15.60 13.99
C LEU A 84 21.22 -16.32 12.87
N ALA A 85 21.25 -15.77 11.66
CA ALA A 85 20.57 -16.28 10.47
C ALA A 85 21.50 -16.28 9.26
N PRO A 86 22.49 -17.20 9.18
CA PRO A 86 23.51 -17.17 8.14
C PRO A 86 23.01 -17.46 6.72
N THR A 87 21.78 -17.98 6.59
CA THR A 87 21.13 -18.26 5.30
C THR A 87 20.12 -17.19 4.89
N ALA A 88 19.82 -16.22 5.75
CA ALA A 88 18.93 -15.10 5.42
C ALA A 88 19.65 -14.04 4.57
N LEU A 89 18.87 -13.15 3.93
CA LEU A 89 19.42 -12.06 3.13
C LEU A 89 20.15 -11.01 3.98
N ASN A 90 19.79 -10.88 5.26
CA ASN A 90 20.37 -9.95 6.24
C ASN A 90 20.43 -8.50 5.72
N LEU A 91 19.31 -8.05 5.14
CA LEU A 91 19.17 -6.72 4.56
C LEU A 91 19.20 -5.64 5.64
N PHE A 92 19.82 -4.50 5.35
CA PHE A 92 19.83 -3.35 6.24
C PHE A 92 19.37 -2.10 5.48
N SER A 93 18.32 -1.45 5.94
CA SER A 93 17.80 -0.20 5.34
C SER A 93 17.40 0.80 6.42
N VAL A 94 17.30 2.08 6.05
CA VAL A 94 17.04 3.17 6.98
C VAL A 94 16.02 4.18 6.44
N ASN A 95 15.31 4.88 7.33
CA ASN A 95 14.73 6.19 7.04
C ASN A 95 15.68 7.28 7.54
N PRO A 96 16.37 8.00 6.65
CA PRO A 96 17.39 8.96 7.06
C PRO A 96 16.95 10.42 7.09
N GLY A 97 15.74 10.72 6.63
CA GLY A 97 15.28 12.09 6.38
C GLY A 97 16.11 12.87 5.35
N GLY A 98 16.96 12.20 4.56
CA GLY A 98 17.81 12.82 3.52
C GLY A 98 18.89 11.89 2.94
N VAL A 99 19.74 12.46 2.08
CA VAL A 99 20.83 11.71 1.39
C VAL A 99 21.91 11.25 2.37
N LEU A 100 22.43 10.03 2.17
CA LEU A 100 23.38 9.34 3.07
C LEU A 100 24.52 8.64 2.33
N ASP A 101 25.04 9.27 1.27
CA ASP A 101 25.97 8.65 0.31
C ASP A 101 27.21 8.00 0.95
N MET A 102 27.70 8.51 2.07
CA MET A 102 28.83 7.92 2.79
C MET A 102 28.60 6.52 3.39
N TYR A 103 27.36 6.01 3.43
CA TYR A 103 27.04 4.66 3.94
C TYR A 103 26.45 3.72 2.89
N TYR A 104 26.36 4.12 1.62
CA TYR A 104 25.69 3.31 0.60
C TYR A 104 26.35 1.93 0.44
N GLU A 105 27.69 1.87 0.53
CA GLU A 105 28.44 0.62 0.48
C GLU A 105 28.15 -0.35 1.65
N ARG A 106 27.47 0.10 2.72
CA ARG A 106 27.12 -0.69 3.92
C ARG A 106 25.66 -1.13 3.96
N MET A 107 24.79 -0.49 3.18
CA MET A 107 23.33 -0.63 3.31
C MET A 107 22.71 -1.21 2.04
N ASN A 108 21.56 -1.86 2.17
CA ASN A 108 20.77 -2.41 1.08
C ASN A 108 19.71 -1.43 0.56
N GLY A 109 19.34 -0.41 1.34
CA GLY A 109 18.48 0.67 0.86
C GLY A 109 18.32 1.82 1.84
N HIS A 110 17.54 2.80 1.40
CA HIS A 110 16.97 3.81 2.28
C HIS A 110 15.59 4.27 1.78
N LEU A 111 14.84 4.95 2.64
CA LEU A 111 13.53 5.52 2.34
C LEU A 111 13.64 6.96 1.83
N PHE A 112 12.91 7.27 0.77
CA PHE A 112 12.46 8.63 0.44
C PHE A 112 11.07 8.84 1.03
N GLU A 113 11.05 9.39 2.24
CA GLU A 113 9.82 9.72 2.93
C GLU A 113 9.15 10.91 2.23
N GLY A 114 7.82 10.89 2.10
CA GLY A 114 7.03 11.97 1.52
C GLY A 114 7.52 12.40 0.13
N PHE A 115 7.34 11.54 -0.88
CA PHE A 115 7.78 11.81 -2.26
C PHE A 115 7.50 13.26 -2.72
N LEU A 116 8.58 13.98 -3.07
CA LEU A 116 8.62 15.39 -3.48
C LEU A 116 8.10 16.42 -2.45
N ARG A 117 7.96 16.04 -1.18
CA ARG A 117 7.60 16.98 -0.10
C ARG A 117 8.75 17.90 0.29
N TRP A 118 9.98 17.40 0.23
CA TRP A 118 11.20 18.11 0.67
C TRP A 118 12.33 18.08 -0.36
N ALA A 119 12.08 17.51 -1.53
CA ALA A 119 13.10 17.30 -2.55
C ALA A 119 12.49 17.48 -3.95
N LEU A 120 13.30 18.01 -4.87
CA LEU A 120 12.97 18.03 -6.29
C LEU A 120 13.16 16.62 -6.87
N TRP A 121 12.47 16.34 -7.98
CA TRP A 121 12.61 15.05 -8.68
C TRP A 121 14.05 14.79 -9.11
N THR A 122 14.77 15.82 -9.55
CA THR A 122 16.20 15.72 -9.90
C THR A 122 17.09 15.35 -8.72
N SER A 123 16.70 15.72 -7.50
CA SER A 123 17.42 15.32 -6.28
C SER A 123 17.20 13.83 -5.99
N VAL A 124 15.97 13.34 -6.14
CA VAL A 124 15.65 11.90 -6.03
C VAL A 124 16.43 11.10 -7.09
N GLN A 125 16.41 11.55 -8.34
CA GLN A 125 17.18 10.93 -9.42
C GLN A 125 18.69 10.90 -9.11
N GLY A 126 19.26 12.04 -8.70
CA GLY A 126 20.69 12.15 -8.42
C GLY A 126 21.12 11.19 -7.30
N ASP A 127 20.30 11.09 -6.26
CA ASP A 127 20.55 10.22 -5.13
C ASP A 127 20.39 8.73 -5.48
N ALA A 128 19.30 8.38 -6.14
CA ALA A 128 19.03 7.00 -6.55
C ALA A 128 20.06 6.49 -7.57
N ASN A 129 20.61 7.36 -8.42
CA ASN A 129 21.73 7.02 -9.30
C ASN A 129 23.02 6.74 -8.53
N LYS A 130 23.34 7.54 -7.50
CA LYS A 130 24.48 7.26 -6.60
C LYS A 130 24.28 5.93 -5.89
N TRP A 131 23.08 5.68 -5.38
CA TRP A 131 22.72 4.41 -4.74
C TRP A 131 22.87 3.23 -5.69
N SER A 132 22.34 3.33 -6.91
CA SER A 132 22.43 2.25 -7.90
C SER A 132 23.88 1.81 -8.13
N ALA A 133 24.81 2.78 -8.13
CA ALA A 133 26.24 2.57 -8.32
C ALA A 133 27.01 2.05 -7.08
N GLN A 134 26.57 2.39 -5.85
CA GLN A 134 27.36 2.16 -4.63
C GLN A 134 26.68 1.27 -3.59
N GLY A 135 25.34 1.21 -3.60
CA GLY A 135 24.51 0.49 -2.66
C GLY A 135 24.70 -1.03 -2.73
N GLN A 136 24.60 -1.70 -1.58
CA GLN A 136 24.62 -3.17 -1.55
C GLN A 136 23.40 -3.75 -2.26
N LYS A 137 23.56 -4.98 -2.77
CA LYS A 137 22.49 -5.71 -3.47
C LYS A 137 22.07 -6.94 -2.65
N PRO A 138 20.79 -7.36 -2.70
CA PRO A 138 19.70 -6.75 -3.47
C PRO A 138 19.34 -5.35 -2.96
N SER A 139 18.85 -4.50 -3.87
CA SER A 139 18.42 -3.14 -3.55
C SER A 139 17.09 -3.17 -2.81
N LEU A 140 16.97 -2.32 -1.81
CA LEU A 140 15.81 -2.16 -0.94
C LEU A 140 15.51 -0.66 -0.76
N MET A 141 15.64 0.15 -1.82
CA MET A 141 15.22 1.55 -1.78
C MET A 141 13.70 1.64 -1.83
N PHE A 142 13.13 2.59 -1.08
CA PHE A 142 11.69 2.80 -1.04
C PHE A 142 11.36 4.26 -1.32
N ILE A 143 10.26 4.50 -2.00
CA ILE A 143 9.60 5.80 -2.07
C ILE A 143 8.25 5.65 -1.36
N GLU A 144 8.10 6.33 -0.22
CA GLU A 144 6.81 6.47 0.44
C GLU A 144 6.22 7.81 0.05
N ASP A 145 5.15 7.76 -0.74
CA ASP A 145 4.38 8.92 -1.13
C ASP A 145 3.07 8.99 -0.35
N TYR A 146 2.46 10.16 -0.31
CA TYR A 146 1.25 10.40 0.44
C TYR A 146 0.25 11.30 -0.29
N ILE A 147 -1.00 11.10 0.04
CA ILE A 147 -2.10 12.01 -0.24
C ILE A 147 -2.33 12.88 1.01
N PRO A 148 -2.06 14.20 0.96
CA PRO A 148 -2.35 15.08 2.09
C PRO A 148 -3.85 15.18 2.35
N GLU A 149 -4.22 15.47 3.61
CA GLU A 149 -5.59 15.54 4.11
C GLU A 149 -6.46 16.54 3.33
N LYS A 150 -5.85 17.60 2.78
CA LYS A 150 -6.54 18.58 1.92
C LYS A 150 -7.15 17.96 0.65
N TRP A 151 -6.75 16.74 0.28
CA TRP A 151 -7.29 15.99 -0.85
C TRP A 151 -8.12 14.79 -0.43
N ALA A 152 -8.57 14.71 0.83
CA ALA A 152 -9.35 13.59 1.33
C ALA A 152 -10.60 13.24 0.52
N ALA A 153 -11.20 14.20 -0.18
CA ALA A 153 -12.42 13.98 -0.97
C ALA A 153 -12.18 13.31 -2.34
N ASN A 154 -10.94 13.28 -2.84
CA ASN A 154 -10.64 12.73 -4.16
C ASN A 154 -9.23 12.15 -4.32
N GLY A 155 -8.47 12.07 -3.24
CA GLY A 155 -7.03 11.86 -3.29
C GLY A 155 -6.62 10.46 -3.73
N LYS A 156 -7.33 9.44 -3.27
CA LYS A 156 -7.13 8.05 -3.73
C LYS A 156 -7.37 7.88 -5.23
N ASP A 157 -8.21 8.75 -5.82
CA ASP A 157 -8.57 8.75 -7.24
C ASP A 157 -7.63 9.66 -8.08
N ARG A 158 -6.54 10.19 -7.51
CA ARG A 158 -5.51 10.96 -8.24
C ARG A 158 -4.50 10.00 -8.89
N PHE A 159 -4.97 9.22 -9.84
CA PHE A 159 -4.18 8.16 -10.47
C PHE A 159 -2.88 8.63 -11.14
N SER A 160 -2.85 9.85 -11.70
CA SER A 160 -1.62 10.41 -12.27
C SER A 160 -0.52 10.63 -11.23
N LYS A 161 -0.89 11.01 -9.99
CA LYS A 161 0.07 11.13 -8.89
C LYS A 161 0.65 9.76 -8.50
N MET A 162 -0.21 8.76 -8.37
CA MET A 162 0.21 7.38 -8.10
C MET A 162 1.18 6.88 -9.19
N ARG A 163 0.78 6.99 -10.46
CA ARG A 163 1.62 6.56 -11.59
C ARG A 163 2.93 7.32 -11.67
N PHE A 164 2.94 8.60 -11.34
CA PHE A 164 4.17 9.40 -11.31
C PHE A 164 5.18 8.85 -10.29
N GLY A 165 4.72 8.56 -9.07
CA GLY A 165 5.57 7.97 -8.04
C GLY A 165 6.02 6.55 -8.39
N LEU A 166 5.09 5.70 -8.85
CA LEU A 166 5.39 4.33 -9.28
C LEU A 166 6.40 4.31 -10.44
N THR A 167 6.16 5.07 -11.50
CA THR A 167 7.09 5.10 -12.64
C THR A 167 8.43 5.76 -12.30
N THR A 168 8.46 6.72 -11.38
CA THR A 168 9.73 7.24 -10.83
C THR A 168 10.51 6.15 -10.10
N SER A 169 9.86 5.35 -9.26
CA SER A 169 10.51 4.24 -8.54
C SER A 169 11.13 3.21 -9.49
N LEU A 170 10.42 2.89 -10.58
CA LEU A 170 10.86 1.98 -11.62
C LEU A 170 12.08 2.49 -12.40
N MET A 171 12.33 3.81 -12.43
CA MET A 171 13.54 4.35 -13.07
C MET A 171 14.82 3.98 -12.31
N PHE A 172 14.75 3.67 -11.00
CA PHE A 172 15.92 3.59 -10.12
C PHE A 172 15.99 2.37 -9.18
N ASP A 173 15.28 1.28 -9.47
CA ASP A 173 15.26 0.06 -8.63
C ASP A 173 14.75 0.32 -7.20
N CYS A 174 13.68 1.11 -7.10
CA CYS A 174 12.96 1.39 -5.85
C CYS A 174 11.60 0.67 -5.80
N TYR A 175 11.16 0.35 -4.59
CA TYR A 175 9.77 0.07 -4.27
C TYR A 175 8.98 1.39 -4.11
N TYR A 176 7.67 1.33 -4.30
CA TYR A 176 6.78 2.49 -4.16
C TYR A 176 5.55 2.13 -3.33
N GLY A 177 5.16 3.04 -2.44
CA GLY A 177 3.90 3.00 -1.73
C GLY A 177 3.24 4.37 -1.76
N LEU A 178 1.91 4.40 -1.87
CA LEU A 178 1.11 5.62 -1.74
C LEU A 178 0.12 5.44 -0.60
N VAL A 179 0.19 6.32 0.38
CA VAL A 179 -0.64 6.25 1.59
C VAL A 179 -1.52 7.49 1.75
N PHE A 180 -2.46 7.45 2.69
CA PHE A 180 -3.24 8.63 3.09
C PHE A 180 -2.65 9.34 4.32
N GLY A 181 -2.70 10.67 4.27
CA GLY A 181 -2.36 11.56 5.38
C GLY A 181 -0.87 11.89 5.49
N ALA A 182 -0.57 13.02 6.12
CA ALA A 182 0.81 13.48 6.34
C ALA A 182 1.59 12.65 7.37
N ASN A 183 0.87 11.77 8.09
CA ASN A 183 1.38 10.80 9.06
C ASN A 183 1.33 9.34 8.53
N TYR A 184 1.26 9.16 7.21
CA TYR A 184 1.40 7.87 6.53
C TYR A 184 0.52 6.73 7.06
N ARG A 185 -0.79 6.97 7.13
CA ARG A 185 -1.69 6.18 7.98
C ARG A 185 -2.04 4.82 7.40
N PHE A 186 -2.48 4.78 6.13
CA PHE A 186 -2.88 3.54 5.48
C PHE A 186 -2.58 3.57 3.99
N PRO A 187 -2.23 2.41 3.40
CA PRO A 187 -1.91 2.31 1.99
C PRO A 187 -3.17 2.33 1.12
N TYR A 188 -3.02 2.90 -0.05
CA TYR A 188 -3.93 2.66 -1.16
C TYR A 188 -3.37 1.55 -2.05
N TRP A 189 -4.27 0.76 -2.65
CA TRP A 189 -3.91 -0.33 -3.54
C TRP A 189 -4.44 -0.08 -4.95
N TYR A 190 -3.57 -0.27 -5.94
CA TYR A 190 -3.84 0.09 -7.34
C TYR A 190 -3.58 -1.09 -8.28
N ASP A 191 -4.33 -1.13 -9.38
CA ASP A 191 -4.25 -2.20 -10.38
C ASP A 191 -2.84 -2.37 -10.96
N GLU A 192 -2.07 -1.28 -11.07
CA GLU A 192 -0.69 -1.32 -11.53
C GLU A 192 0.24 -2.15 -10.61
N TYR A 193 -0.08 -2.29 -9.32
CA TYR A 193 0.70 -3.12 -8.39
C TYR A 193 0.51 -4.62 -8.62
N GLU A 194 -0.57 -5.01 -9.29
CA GLU A 194 -0.89 -6.41 -9.63
C GLU A 194 -0.20 -6.86 -10.94
N THR A 195 0.71 -6.05 -11.48
CA THR A 195 1.38 -6.29 -12.77
C THR A 195 2.83 -6.71 -12.61
N ASP A 196 3.34 -7.39 -13.63
CA ASP A 196 4.72 -7.86 -13.68
C ASP A 196 5.39 -7.39 -14.98
N LEU A 197 6.24 -6.36 -14.86
CA LEU A 197 7.11 -5.88 -15.94
C LEU A 197 8.37 -6.75 -16.10
N GLY A 198 8.66 -7.62 -15.13
CA GLY A 198 9.85 -8.43 -14.97
C GLY A 198 11.11 -7.60 -14.69
N TYR A 199 12.27 -8.04 -15.18
CA TYR A 199 13.56 -7.42 -14.82
C TYR A 199 13.97 -6.30 -15.78
N PRO A 200 14.65 -5.24 -15.28
CA PRO A 200 15.14 -4.17 -16.14
C PRO A 200 16.18 -4.71 -17.12
N VAL A 201 16.07 -4.33 -18.40
CA VAL A 201 17.03 -4.72 -19.46
C VAL A 201 18.12 -3.67 -19.68
N GLY A 202 18.05 -2.54 -18.98
CA GLY A 202 19.00 -1.46 -19.09
C GLY A 202 18.74 -0.31 -18.12
N ALA A 203 19.57 0.72 -18.22
CA ALA A 203 19.37 1.98 -17.53
C ALA A 203 18.15 2.73 -18.09
N ALA A 204 17.62 3.65 -17.30
CA ALA A 204 16.60 4.59 -17.78
C ALA A 204 17.20 5.58 -18.79
N GLU A 205 16.39 6.02 -19.75
CA GLU A 205 16.77 6.89 -20.85
C GLU A 205 15.84 8.09 -20.95
N THR A 206 16.39 9.27 -21.15
CA THR A 206 15.62 10.51 -21.29
C THR A 206 15.41 10.85 -22.75
N LEU A 207 14.14 10.98 -23.15
CA LEU A 207 13.73 11.47 -24.46
C LEU A 207 14.01 12.97 -24.61
N SER A 208 14.02 13.48 -25.84
CA SER A 208 14.26 14.90 -26.12
C SER A 208 13.24 15.86 -25.50
N ASN A 209 12.05 15.37 -25.17
CA ASN A 209 11.00 16.13 -24.48
C ASN A 209 11.05 15.99 -22.95
N GLY A 210 12.04 15.27 -22.41
CA GLY A 210 12.24 15.10 -20.97
C GLY A 210 11.48 13.92 -20.34
N VAL A 211 10.65 13.19 -21.09
CA VAL A 211 10.08 11.92 -20.62
C VAL A 211 11.21 10.91 -20.42
N VAL A 212 11.18 10.19 -19.30
CA VAL A 212 12.19 9.18 -18.95
C VAL A 212 11.58 7.79 -19.08
N ILE A 213 12.24 6.90 -19.81
CA ILE A 213 11.75 5.55 -20.09
C ILE A 213 12.75 4.54 -19.56
N ARG A 214 12.26 3.49 -18.91
CA ARG A 214 13.06 2.30 -18.62
C ARG A 214 12.39 1.06 -19.17
N TYR A 215 13.19 0.21 -19.81
CA TYR A 215 12.75 -1.01 -20.43
C TYR A 215 12.94 -2.20 -19.50
N PHE A 216 11.99 -3.12 -19.57
CA PHE A 216 11.99 -4.37 -18.84
C PHE A 216 11.78 -5.54 -19.82
N ASP A 217 12.04 -6.76 -19.38
CA ASP A 217 11.90 -7.95 -20.24
C ASP A 217 10.45 -8.14 -20.73
N LYS A 218 9.44 -7.86 -19.89
CA LYS A 218 8.00 -7.98 -20.23
C LYS A 218 7.34 -6.65 -20.62
N GLY A 219 8.04 -5.52 -20.56
CA GLY A 219 7.41 -4.22 -20.76
C GLY A 219 8.33 -3.01 -20.75
N ALA A 220 7.75 -1.85 -20.48
CA ALA A 220 8.43 -0.58 -20.28
C ALA A 220 7.64 0.28 -19.28
N ALA A 221 8.34 1.13 -18.55
CA ALA A 221 7.74 2.20 -17.76
C ALA A 221 8.20 3.55 -18.32
N ALA A 222 7.28 4.49 -18.47
CA ALA A 222 7.58 5.86 -18.87
C ALA A 222 7.09 6.84 -17.80
N CYS A 223 7.96 7.74 -17.38
CA CYS A 223 7.72 8.76 -16.37
C CYS A 223 7.85 10.16 -17.02
N ASN A 224 6.90 11.06 -16.75
CA ASN A 224 7.01 12.46 -17.11
C ASN A 224 7.35 13.31 -15.86
N PRO A 225 8.64 13.59 -15.60
CA PRO A 225 9.06 14.42 -14.48
C PRO A 225 9.21 15.90 -14.83
N THR A 226 8.68 16.37 -15.96
CA THR A 226 9.05 17.70 -16.51
C THR A 226 8.27 18.87 -15.92
N GLY A 227 7.19 18.63 -15.19
CA GLY A 227 6.28 19.69 -14.74
C GLY A 227 5.47 20.32 -15.88
N VAL A 228 5.47 19.72 -17.08
CA VAL A 228 4.65 20.11 -18.23
C VAL A 228 4.06 18.85 -18.83
N THR A 229 2.83 18.92 -19.34
CA THR A 229 2.23 17.76 -20.02
C THR A 229 3.03 17.42 -21.27
N GLN A 230 3.53 16.18 -21.33
CA GLN A 230 4.33 15.68 -22.45
C GLN A 230 3.56 14.63 -23.24
N THR A 231 4.04 14.35 -24.45
CA THR A 231 3.51 13.30 -25.32
C THR A 231 4.54 12.20 -25.48
N LEU A 232 4.12 10.95 -25.24
CA LEU A 232 4.87 9.75 -25.59
C LEU A 232 4.31 9.19 -26.89
N ASN A 233 5.11 9.17 -27.95
CA ASN A 233 4.71 8.64 -29.25
C ASN A 233 5.08 7.16 -29.37
N PRO A 234 4.33 6.37 -30.15
CA PRO A 234 4.70 4.97 -30.43
C PRO A 234 6.13 4.82 -30.97
N GLY A 235 6.59 5.78 -31.77
CA GLY A 235 7.95 5.80 -32.34
C GLY A 235 9.07 6.06 -31.33
N ASP A 236 8.75 6.53 -30.11
CA ASP A 236 9.72 6.72 -29.04
C ASP A 236 10.06 5.39 -28.32
N LEU A 237 9.23 4.36 -28.51
CA LEU A 237 9.35 3.06 -27.87
C LEU A 237 10.14 2.07 -28.74
N ARG A 238 11.04 1.30 -28.11
CA ARG A 238 11.85 0.28 -28.79
C ARG A 238 11.52 -1.12 -28.28
N GLY A 239 11.59 -2.11 -29.16
CA GLY A 239 11.40 -3.52 -28.77
C GLY A 239 9.95 -3.92 -28.53
N GLY A 240 8.99 -3.20 -29.14
CA GLY A 240 7.56 -3.49 -29.09
C GLY A 240 7.13 -4.69 -29.96
N PRO A 241 5.82 -4.92 -30.13
CA PRO A 241 4.70 -4.02 -29.80
C PRO A 241 4.51 -3.78 -28.29
N TYR A 242 3.79 -2.72 -27.94
CA TYR A 242 3.43 -2.41 -26.55
C TYR A 242 1.92 -2.19 -26.41
N TYR A 243 1.37 -2.65 -25.30
CA TYR A 243 -0.02 -2.49 -24.91
C TYR A 243 -0.10 -1.68 -23.62
N ARG A 244 -1.12 -0.83 -23.50
CA ARG A 244 -1.49 -0.26 -22.20
C ARG A 244 -2.02 -1.36 -21.29
N LEU A 245 -1.89 -1.19 -19.98
CA LEU A 245 -2.60 -2.06 -19.02
C LEU A 245 -4.10 -2.02 -19.31
N LYS A 246 -4.80 -3.16 -19.24
CA LYS A 246 -6.26 -3.20 -19.12
C LYS A 246 -6.61 -3.22 -17.63
N ALA A 247 -7.05 -2.09 -17.07
CA ALA A 247 -7.29 -1.95 -15.62
C ALA A 247 -8.74 -1.58 -15.29
N GLY A 248 -9.17 -1.93 -14.07
CA GLY A 248 -10.44 -1.51 -13.49
C GLY A 248 -10.42 -0.05 -13.04
N GLN A 249 -9.27 0.40 -12.54
CA GLN A 249 -9.01 1.77 -12.12
C GLN A 249 -8.42 2.58 -13.28
N ASP A 250 -8.86 3.84 -13.39
CA ASP A 250 -8.48 4.77 -14.47
C ASP A 250 -8.51 4.16 -15.89
N ALA A 251 -9.58 3.42 -16.21
CA ALA A 251 -9.73 2.67 -17.47
C ALA A 251 -9.65 3.53 -18.74
N ALA A 252 -9.74 4.86 -18.62
CA ALA A 252 -9.51 5.79 -19.73
C ALA A 252 -8.04 5.88 -20.13
N VAL A 253 -7.12 5.76 -19.17
CA VAL A 253 -5.67 5.67 -19.41
C VAL A 253 -5.27 4.22 -19.67
N ASN A 254 -5.73 3.32 -18.79
CA ASN A 254 -5.44 1.88 -18.80
C ASN A 254 -6.46 1.11 -19.66
N THR A 255 -6.37 1.30 -20.97
CA THR A 255 -7.37 0.80 -21.93
C THR A 255 -7.16 -0.65 -22.38
N GLY A 256 -6.00 -1.26 -22.13
CA GLY A 256 -5.64 -2.57 -22.69
C GLY A 256 -5.25 -2.54 -24.17
N GLN A 257 -5.32 -1.39 -24.83
CA GLN A 257 -5.12 -1.28 -26.27
C GLN A 257 -3.65 -1.24 -26.65
N LEU A 258 -3.36 -1.63 -27.89
CA LEU A 258 -2.07 -1.42 -28.53
C LEU A 258 -1.72 0.07 -28.51
N VAL A 259 -0.45 0.38 -28.25
CA VAL A 259 0.09 1.75 -28.34
C VAL A 259 0.43 2.05 -29.80
N ASP A 260 -0.60 2.43 -30.57
CA ASP A 260 -0.51 2.83 -31.98
C ASP A 260 -0.72 4.34 -32.20
N SER A 261 -1.00 5.06 -31.12
CA SER A 261 -1.31 6.48 -31.09
C SER A 261 -0.60 7.18 -29.91
N PRO A 262 -0.37 8.50 -29.99
CA PRO A 262 0.31 9.24 -28.92
C PRO A 262 -0.42 9.16 -27.57
N ILE A 263 0.35 9.04 -26.49
CA ILE A 263 -0.13 9.04 -25.10
C ILE A 263 0.22 10.39 -24.48
N SER A 264 -0.78 11.09 -23.93
CA SER A 264 -0.55 12.31 -23.13
C SER A 264 -0.21 11.91 -21.71
N LEU A 265 0.97 12.32 -21.23
CA LEU A 265 1.41 12.15 -19.84
C LEU A 265 1.29 13.50 -19.14
N TYR A 266 0.39 13.60 -18.16
CA TYR A 266 0.15 14.85 -17.44
C TYR A 266 1.42 15.40 -16.78
N GLY A 267 1.52 16.72 -16.70
CA GLY A 267 2.57 17.42 -15.97
C GLY A 267 2.18 18.86 -15.72
N MET A 268 2.52 19.37 -14.53
CA MET A 268 2.24 20.74 -14.11
C MET A 268 3.27 21.21 -13.08
N LEU A 269 3.71 22.45 -13.21
CA LEU A 269 4.54 23.14 -12.23
C LEU A 269 3.69 24.24 -11.57
N TYR A 270 3.32 24.07 -10.31
CA TYR A 270 2.52 25.06 -9.59
C TYR A 270 3.37 26.23 -9.07
N ASN A 271 4.60 25.94 -8.67
CA ASN A 271 5.65 26.88 -8.28
C ASN A 271 7.01 26.17 -8.43
N GLU A 272 8.11 26.85 -8.08
CA GLU A 272 9.48 26.35 -8.26
C GLU A 272 9.73 24.97 -7.61
N ASP A 273 8.98 24.61 -6.56
CA ASP A 273 9.16 23.36 -5.80
C ASP A 273 7.98 22.37 -5.90
N ASP A 274 6.82 22.77 -6.44
CA ASP A 274 5.63 21.89 -6.57
C ASP A 274 5.47 21.40 -8.01
N LEU A 275 6.27 20.38 -8.33
CA LEU A 275 6.24 19.65 -9.59
C LEU A 275 5.28 18.46 -9.53
N ARG A 276 4.41 18.37 -10.53
CA ARG A 276 3.53 17.23 -10.78
C ARG A 276 3.88 16.57 -12.10
N GLY A 277 3.77 15.25 -12.12
CA GLY A 277 3.95 14.42 -13.29
C GLY A 277 2.84 13.37 -13.42
N ASP A 278 3.08 12.47 -14.34
CA ASP A 278 2.33 11.24 -14.57
C ASP A 278 3.30 10.19 -15.11
N GLY A 279 2.84 8.96 -15.23
CA GLY A 279 3.58 7.92 -15.92
C GLY A 279 2.64 6.90 -16.51
N ILE A 280 3.20 5.89 -17.16
CA ILE A 280 2.45 4.75 -17.67
C ILE A 280 3.32 3.49 -17.66
N LEU A 281 2.68 2.36 -17.33
CA LEU A 281 3.25 1.03 -17.54
C LEU A 281 2.75 0.47 -18.87
N LEU A 282 3.66 -0.09 -19.65
CA LEU A 282 3.39 -0.65 -20.97
C LEU A 282 3.91 -2.08 -21.02
N PHE A 283 3.15 -2.98 -21.64
CA PHE A 283 3.43 -4.41 -21.65
C PHE A 283 3.66 -4.91 -23.07
N LYS A 284 4.56 -5.87 -23.27
CA LYS A 284 4.82 -6.45 -24.60
C LYS A 284 3.69 -7.37 -25.08
N GLU A 285 2.91 -7.89 -24.13
CA GLU A 285 1.73 -8.70 -24.36
C GLU A 285 0.50 -8.01 -23.75
N PRO A 286 -0.73 -8.31 -24.22
CA PRO A 286 -1.94 -7.83 -23.57
C PRO A 286 -1.99 -8.28 -22.11
N THR A 287 -1.96 -7.31 -21.20
CA THR A 287 -1.99 -7.53 -19.75
C THR A 287 -3.26 -6.95 -19.16
N THR A 288 -3.96 -7.75 -18.35
CA THR A 288 -5.11 -7.31 -17.56
C THR A 288 -4.79 -7.49 -16.09
N ALA A 289 -5.01 -6.45 -15.30
CA ALA A 289 -4.89 -6.51 -13.85
C ALA A 289 -6.01 -5.69 -13.22
N VAL A 290 -6.70 -6.28 -12.24
CA VAL A 290 -7.82 -5.66 -11.54
C VAL A 290 -7.66 -6.07 -10.08
N SER A 291 -7.28 -5.12 -9.23
CA SER A 291 -7.27 -5.29 -7.78
C SER A 291 -8.67 -5.60 -7.28
N ASP A 292 -8.76 -6.29 -6.14
CA ASP A 292 -10.05 -6.47 -5.47
C ASP A 292 -10.71 -5.11 -5.21
N ILE A 293 -11.96 -4.96 -5.67
CA ILE A 293 -12.74 -3.74 -5.42
C ILE A 293 -13.49 -3.96 -4.11
N ILE A 294 -13.15 -3.17 -3.10
CA ILE A 294 -13.84 -3.12 -1.82
C ILE A 294 -14.75 -1.89 -1.81
N VAL A 295 -16.03 -2.11 -1.53
CA VAL A 295 -17.00 -1.05 -1.23
C VAL A 295 -17.38 -1.18 0.23
N ASP A 296 -17.07 -0.17 1.01
CA ASP A 296 -17.26 -0.19 2.46
C ASP A 296 -17.71 1.18 3.00
N ASN A 297 -17.61 1.41 4.30
CA ASN A 297 -18.23 2.53 5.00
C ASN A 297 -17.45 3.83 4.90
N SER A 298 -16.13 3.76 4.73
CA SER A 298 -15.24 4.92 4.68
C SER A 298 -14.57 5.10 3.34
N TYR A 299 -14.54 6.35 2.85
CA TYR A 299 -14.01 6.69 1.53
C TYR A 299 -12.51 6.40 1.39
N ASN A 300 -11.68 6.81 2.35
CA ASN A 300 -10.22 6.65 2.24
C ASN A 300 -9.74 5.32 2.84
N ASN A 301 -10.19 4.97 4.04
CA ASN A 301 -9.64 3.85 4.80
C ASN A 301 -10.05 2.49 4.26
N ASP A 302 -11.28 2.33 3.77
CA ASP A 302 -11.86 1.00 3.55
C ASP A 302 -12.42 0.77 2.14
N THR A 303 -12.68 1.85 1.38
CA THR A 303 -13.19 1.77 -0.01
C THR A 303 -12.08 1.94 -1.05
N SER A 304 -11.98 0.99 -1.99
CA SER A 304 -10.91 0.98 -3.01
C SER A 304 -10.90 2.25 -3.89
N PRO A 305 -9.73 2.66 -4.42
CA PRO A 305 -9.63 3.70 -5.45
C PRO A 305 -10.61 3.46 -6.62
N GLY A 306 -11.18 4.55 -7.14
CA GLY A 306 -12.21 4.55 -8.19
C GLY A 306 -13.64 4.29 -7.71
N SER A 307 -13.87 3.81 -6.49
CA SER A 307 -15.21 3.52 -5.96
C SER A 307 -15.65 4.49 -4.86
N GLN A 308 -16.96 4.53 -4.59
CA GLN A 308 -17.58 5.31 -3.52
C GLN A 308 -18.04 4.40 -2.38
N PRO A 309 -18.19 4.91 -1.15
CA PRO A 309 -18.65 4.13 -0.01
C PRO A 309 -20.06 3.59 -0.22
N VAL A 310 -20.47 2.66 0.64
CA VAL A 310 -21.84 2.12 0.67
C VAL A 310 -22.89 3.25 0.78
N GLU A 311 -23.94 3.14 -0.03
CA GLU A 311 -25.12 4.01 0.06
C GLU A 311 -26.10 3.41 1.08
N VAL A 312 -26.33 4.08 2.21
CA VAL A 312 -27.32 3.66 3.22
C VAL A 312 -28.59 4.50 3.13
N PHE A 313 -29.74 3.83 3.23
CA PHE A 313 -31.07 4.43 3.18
C PHE A 313 -31.84 4.04 4.44
N GLY A 314 -32.37 5.03 5.16
CA GLY A 314 -33.14 4.81 6.38
C GLY A 314 -32.30 5.03 7.65
N ASN A 315 -32.60 4.29 8.72
CA ASN A 315 -32.14 4.59 10.08
C ASN A 315 -30.91 3.77 10.50
N TRP A 316 -29.90 3.67 9.64
CA TRP A 316 -28.62 3.03 9.95
C TRP A 316 -27.82 3.84 10.97
N LYS A 317 -27.11 3.13 11.86
CA LYS A 317 -26.19 3.72 12.83
C LYS A 317 -24.78 3.20 12.58
N ILE A 318 -23.80 4.06 12.75
CA ILE A 318 -22.39 3.67 12.74
C ILE A 318 -22.04 3.06 14.09
N TYR A 319 -21.36 1.91 14.04
CA TYR A 319 -20.80 1.21 15.19
C TYR A 319 -19.31 1.06 15.03
N GLN A 320 -18.56 1.43 16.06
CA GLN A 320 -17.11 1.29 16.13
C GLN A 320 -16.75 0.55 17.42
N SER A 321 -15.85 -0.42 17.33
CA SER A 321 -15.30 -1.05 18.53
C SER A 321 -14.14 -0.22 19.07
N THR A 322 -14.12 0.04 20.38
CA THR A 322 -12.91 0.44 21.09
C THR A 322 -12.01 -0.79 21.16
N GLY A 323 -10.99 -0.85 20.31
CA GLY A 323 -10.11 -2.03 20.18
C GLY A 323 -9.56 -2.53 21.52
N SER A 324 -9.19 -3.81 21.54
CA SER A 324 -8.61 -4.55 22.64
C SER A 324 -7.28 -5.16 22.18
N LEU A 325 -6.32 -5.26 23.09
CA LEU A 325 -5.10 -6.04 22.86
C LEU A 325 -5.40 -7.54 22.75
N ASP A 326 -6.53 -7.99 23.31
CA ASP A 326 -7.04 -9.33 23.07
C ASP A 326 -7.84 -9.32 21.77
N LEU A 327 -7.18 -9.69 20.67
CA LEU A 327 -7.77 -9.69 19.33
C LEU A 327 -9.06 -10.52 19.24
N SER A 328 -9.23 -11.54 20.09
CA SER A 328 -10.45 -12.35 20.13
C SER A 328 -11.69 -11.58 20.61
N LYS A 329 -11.49 -10.42 21.25
CA LYS A 329 -12.55 -9.53 21.73
C LYS A 329 -12.84 -8.37 20.77
N ASN A 330 -12.06 -8.21 19.71
CA ASN A 330 -12.25 -7.15 18.74
C ASN A 330 -13.31 -7.54 17.74
N ASN A 331 -14.26 -6.63 17.50
CA ASN A 331 -15.24 -6.81 16.43
C ASN A 331 -14.50 -6.89 15.10
N PRO A 332 -14.57 -8.02 14.38
CA PRO A 332 -13.80 -8.24 13.18
C PRO A 332 -14.61 -7.69 12.01
N TYR A 333 -15.10 -6.45 12.09
CA TYR A 333 -15.58 -5.75 10.91
C TYR A 333 -14.40 -5.44 10.00
N TRP A 334 -14.65 -5.28 8.71
CA TRP A 334 -13.58 -5.03 7.75
C TRP A 334 -12.99 -3.65 7.98
N SER A 335 -11.66 -3.58 8.09
CA SER A 335 -10.96 -2.31 7.98
C SER A 335 -9.48 -2.50 7.67
N ILE A 336 -8.88 -1.58 6.92
CA ILE A 336 -7.43 -1.61 6.64
C ILE A 336 -6.61 -1.33 7.92
N THR A 337 -7.02 -0.34 8.73
CA THR A 337 -6.29 0.06 9.94
C THR A 337 -7.08 -0.03 11.25
N GLY A 338 -8.33 -0.50 11.19
CA GLY A 338 -9.23 -0.54 12.34
C GLY A 338 -9.72 0.85 12.77
N ALA A 339 -10.40 0.93 13.92
CA ALA A 339 -10.90 2.20 14.44
C ALA A 339 -9.78 3.15 14.88
N VAL A 340 -9.42 4.11 14.02
CA VAL A 340 -8.58 5.24 14.40
C VAL A 340 -9.49 6.37 14.89
N SER A 341 -9.64 6.50 16.22
CA SER A 341 -10.25 7.70 16.81
C SER A 341 -9.21 8.82 16.82
N GLY A 342 -9.48 9.98 16.21
CA GLY A 342 -8.84 11.20 16.69
C GLY A 342 -8.42 12.30 15.71
N ASP A 343 -8.62 12.22 14.39
CA ASP A 343 -8.23 13.34 13.52
C ASP A 343 -9.19 13.49 12.34
N SER A 344 -10.24 14.31 12.45
CA SER A 344 -11.16 14.70 11.36
C SER A 344 -12.03 13.59 10.73
N ASP A 345 -13.17 14.00 10.15
CA ASP A 345 -14.15 13.13 9.47
C ASP A 345 -13.57 12.26 8.33
N TYR A 346 -12.38 12.61 7.83
CA TYR A 346 -11.72 11.94 6.72
C TYR A 346 -10.90 10.70 7.10
N LEU A 347 -10.61 10.54 8.40
CA LEU A 347 -9.82 9.43 8.96
C LEU A 347 -10.66 8.45 9.78
N ILE A 348 -11.95 8.69 9.87
CA ILE A 348 -12.84 7.82 10.60
C ILE A 348 -12.95 6.52 9.79
N SER A 349 -12.32 5.45 10.27
CA SER A 349 -12.83 4.10 10.02
C SER A 349 -14.28 4.12 10.50
N GLY A 350 -15.22 4.00 9.57
CA GLY A 350 -16.64 4.09 9.84
C GLY A 350 -17.14 2.91 10.67
N GLY A 351 -16.25 1.99 11.05
CA GLY A 351 -16.62 0.68 11.55
C GLY A 351 -17.59 0.05 10.56
N TYR A 352 -18.74 -0.38 11.07
CA TYR A 352 -19.85 -0.88 10.26
C TYR A 352 -21.14 -0.12 10.50
N HIS A 353 -22.04 -0.14 9.51
CA HIS A 353 -23.42 0.30 9.70
C HIS A 353 -24.28 -0.83 10.27
N GLY A 354 -25.04 -0.54 11.33
CA GLY A 354 -26.00 -1.45 11.92
C GLY A 354 -27.41 -0.88 11.90
N VAL A 355 -28.40 -1.74 11.64
CA VAL A 355 -29.82 -1.40 11.78
C VAL A 355 -30.61 -2.54 12.43
N VAL A 356 -31.66 -2.22 13.15
CA VAL A 356 -32.58 -3.22 13.71
C VAL A 356 -33.44 -3.87 12.61
N ALA A 357 -34.00 -5.05 12.92
CA ALA A 357 -34.97 -5.71 12.05
C ALA A 357 -36.16 -4.79 11.74
N GLY A 358 -36.67 -4.85 10.50
CA GLY A 358 -37.79 -4.05 10.05
C GLY A 358 -38.53 -4.67 8.87
N SER A 359 -39.30 -3.86 8.16
CA SER A 359 -40.11 -4.29 7.00
C SER A 359 -39.34 -4.28 5.67
N GLY A 360 -38.05 -3.91 5.67
CA GLY A 360 -37.25 -3.69 4.47
C GLY A 360 -37.20 -2.23 4.00
N ALA A 361 -37.70 -1.29 4.81
CA ALA A 361 -37.64 0.14 4.54
C ALA A 361 -36.21 0.70 4.65
N ASP A 362 -35.39 0.11 5.53
CA ASP A 362 -33.97 0.46 5.63
C ASP A 362 -33.14 -0.49 4.74
N SER A 363 -32.23 0.06 3.94
CA SER A 363 -31.42 -0.71 2.99
C SER A 363 -30.01 -0.14 2.81
N ALA A 364 -29.09 -0.98 2.34
CA ALA A 364 -27.73 -0.60 1.98
C ALA A 364 -27.44 -1.02 0.53
N ARG A 365 -26.71 -0.20 -0.22
CA ARG A 365 -26.30 -0.50 -1.59
C ARG A 365 -24.79 -0.32 -1.78
N TYR A 366 -24.16 -1.39 -2.24
CA TYR A 366 -22.74 -1.46 -2.52
C TYR A 366 -22.54 -1.37 -4.03
N ARG A 367 -22.06 -0.22 -4.49
CA ARG A 367 -21.93 0.11 -5.92
C ARG A 367 -20.46 0.22 -6.31
N PRO A 368 -19.84 -0.84 -6.87
CA PRO A 368 -18.48 -0.76 -7.36
C PRO A 368 -18.43 0.06 -8.66
N THR A 369 -17.29 0.70 -8.92
CA THR A 369 -16.94 1.18 -10.27
C THR A 369 -16.23 0.07 -11.02
N ILE A 370 -16.87 -0.49 -12.05
CA ILE A 370 -16.30 -1.56 -12.86
C ILE A 370 -15.60 -0.96 -14.09
N GLY A 371 -14.27 -0.98 -14.13
CA GLY A 371 -13.52 -0.56 -15.34
C GLY A 371 -13.36 -1.66 -16.38
N VAL A 372 -13.26 -2.93 -15.95
CA VAL A 372 -13.13 -4.09 -16.82
C VAL A 372 -14.39 -4.94 -16.73
N ALA A 373 -15.12 -5.07 -17.83
CA ALA A 373 -16.24 -6.01 -17.87
C ALA A 373 -15.73 -7.46 -17.77
N GLY A 374 -16.46 -8.31 -17.05
CA GLY A 374 -16.11 -9.71 -16.86
C GLY A 374 -16.89 -10.35 -15.72
N TYR A 375 -16.53 -11.56 -15.34
CA TYR A 375 -17.07 -12.21 -14.15
C TYR A 375 -16.36 -11.73 -12.90
N TYR A 376 -17.16 -11.51 -11.86
CA TYR A 376 -16.67 -11.17 -10.53
C TYR A 376 -17.19 -12.18 -9.50
N GLU A 377 -16.30 -12.63 -8.61
CA GLU A 377 -16.72 -13.20 -7.34
C GLU A 377 -17.16 -12.06 -6.42
N ILE A 378 -18.39 -12.13 -5.93
CA ILE A 378 -18.95 -11.15 -5.02
C ILE A 378 -19.07 -11.82 -3.65
N SER A 379 -18.45 -11.20 -2.65
CA SER A 379 -18.42 -11.69 -1.26
C SER A 379 -18.76 -10.56 -0.30
N GLU A 380 -19.44 -10.91 0.80
CA GLU A 380 -19.74 -10.01 1.91
C GLU A 380 -18.80 -10.27 3.08
N TRP A 381 -18.51 -9.24 3.87
CA TRP A 381 -17.87 -9.36 5.17
C TRP A 381 -18.81 -8.81 6.23
N HIS A 382 -18.80 -9.39 7.43
CA HIS A 382 -19.45 -8.82 8.60
C HIS A 382 -18.71 -9.20 9.89
N GLY A 383 -18.89 -8.36 10.92
CA GLY A 383 -18.55 -8.66 12.30
C GLY A 383 -19.78 -9.06 13.14
N TRP A 384 -19.84 -8.64 14.40
CA TRP A 384 -21.04 -8.80 15.25
C TRP A 384 -21.73 -7.46 15.51
N TYR A 385 -23.01 -7.49 15.88
CA TYR A 385 -23.79 -6.28 16.14
C TYR A 385 -23.59 -5.80 17.58
N GLY A 386 -23.42 -4.49 17.76
CA GLY A 386 -23.20 -3.88 19.08
C GLY A 386 -21.73 -3.89 19.51
N GLY A 387 -21.52 -3.92 20.84
CA GLY A 387 -20.23 -3.73 21.49
C GLY A 387 -19.47 -5.00 21.83
N SER A 388 -20.11 -6.18 21.78
CA SER A 388 -19.45 -7.47 22.04
C SER A 388 -20.13 -8.62 21.30
N ASP A 389 -19.38 -9.68 21.03
CA ASP A 389 -19.89 -10.89 20.40
C ASP A 389 -21.05 -11.50 21.22
N GLY A 390 -22.09 -11.98 20.53
CA GLY A 390 -23.30 -12.56 21.11
C GLY A 390 -24.19 -11.59 21.91
N GLN A 391 -23.90 -10.28 21.93
CA GLN A 391 -24.76 -9.29 22.61
C GLN A 391 -26.17 -9.25 22.00
N TYR A 392 -26.26 -9.43 20.69
CA TYR A 392 -27.50 -9.48 19.94
C TYR A 392 -27.61 -10.82 19.21
N ALA A 393 -28.81 -11.10 18.72
CA ALA A 393 -29.07 -12.26 17.90
C ALA A 393 -29.26 -11.81 16.45
N GLU A 394 -28.16 -11.60 15.72
CA GLU A 394 -28.12 -11.09 14.34
C GLU A 394 -29.07 -11.83 13.41
N ALA A 395 -29.46 -11.19 12.32
CA ALA A 395 -30.35 -11.79 11.35
C ALA A 395 -29.74 -13.06 10.72
N THR A 396 -30.50 -14.16 10.71
CA THR A 396 -30.11 -15.40 10.01
C THR A 396 -30.59 -15.43 8.56
N ASN A 397 -31.28 -14.36 8.12
CA ASN A 397 -31.99 -14.30 6.86
C ASN A 397 -31.88 -12.91 6.19
N VAL A 398 -30.73 -12.25 6.25
CA VAL A 398 -30.52 -10.94 5.60
C VAL A 398 -30.67 -11.09 4.09
N PRO A 399 -31.73 -10.53 3.46
CA PRO A 399 -31.94 -10.68 2.04
C PRO A 399 -30.94 -9.81 1.27
N PHE A 400 -30.28 -10.41 0.28
CA PHE A 400 -29.46 -9.70 -0.68
C PHE A 400 -29.99 -9.85 -2.11
N LYS A 401 -29.71 -8.85 -2.95
CA LYS A 401 -29.91 -8.88 -4.40
C LYS A 401 -28.68 -8.31 -5.08
N ILE A 402 -28.18 -8.99 -6.10
CA ILE A 402 -27.16 -8.48 -7.02
C ILE A 402 -27.89 -7.98 -8.26
N VAL A 403 -27.84 -6.67 -8.48
CA VAL A 403 -28.52 -5.98 -9.57
C VAL A 403 -27.48 -5.58 -10.61
N VAL A 404 -27.75 -5.88 -11.88
CA VAL A 404 -26.91 -5.52 -13.03
C VAL A 404 -27.80 -4.83 -14.06
N ASN A 405 -27.48 -3.57 -14.37
CA ASN A 405 -28.26 -2.72 -15.29
C ASN A 405 -29.77 -2.75 -15.00
N GLY A 406 -30.13 -2.61 -13.72
CA GLY A 406 -31.51 -2.61 -13.24
C GLY A 406 -32.19 -3.98 -13.13
N ALA A 407 -31.56 -5.07 -13.61
CA ALA A 407 -32.10 -6.42 -13.49
C ALA A 407 -31.47 -7.20 -12.33
N VAL A 408 -32.28 -7.89 -11.53
CA VAL A 408 -31.77 -8.80 -10.49
C VAL A 408 -31.17 -10.04 -11.15
N LYS A 409 -29.86 -10.24 -10.98
CA LYS A 409 -29.12 -11.40 -11.51
C LYS A 409 -28.98 -12.52 -10.50
N LEU A 410 -28.78 -12.17 -9.23
CA LEU A 410 -28.68 -13.12 -8.14
C LEU A 410 -29.44 -12.58 -6.92
N ARG A 411 -29.98 -13.46 -6.10
CA ARG A 411 -30.59 -13.13 -4.81
C ARG A 411 -30.42 -14.30 -3.85
N GLY A 412 -30.39 -14.01 -2.57
CA GLY A 412 -30.28 -15.03 -1.53
C GLY A 412 -30.46 -14.43 -0.15
N LEU A 413 -30.08 -15.22 0.86
CA LEU A 413 -30.11 -14.84 2.26
C LEU A 413 -28.70 -15.01 2.84
N ILE A 414 -28.27 -14.08 3.69
CA ILE A 414 -27.04 -14.17 4.48
C ILE A 414 -27.43 -14.47 5.93
N ASN A 415 -26.68 -15.35 6.57
CA ASN A 415 -26.80 -15.62 8.00
C ASN A 415 -25.64 -14.92 8.73
N GLN A 416 -25.91 -13.77 9.34
CA GLN A 416 -24.89 -12.95 10.01
C GLN A 416 -24.56 -13.41 11.44
N ARG A 417 -25.00 -14.61 11.84
CA ARG A 417 -24.61 -15.23 13.13
C ARG A 417 -23.40 -16.14 13.02
N ILE A 418 -22.93 -16.39 11.80
CA ILE A 418 -21.87 -17.35 11.50
C ILE A 418 -20.89 -16.69 10.56
N GLN A 419 -19.64 -17.16 10.58
CA GLN A 419 -18.64 -16.74 9.60
C GLN A 419 -18.33 -15.23 9.63
N ALA A 420 -18.37 -14.63 10.82
CA ALA A 420 -17.88 -13.27 11.04
C ALA A 420 -16.36 -13.20 10.85
N GLY A 421 -15.86 -12.04 10.41
CA GLY A 421 -14.43 -11.80 10.25
C GLY A 421 -13.79 -12.52 9.06
N GLN A 422 -14.56 -12.81 8.01
CA GLN A 422 -14.06 -13.41 6.77
C GLN A 422 -14.94 -13.03 5.56
N TRP A 423 -14.38 -13.19 4.35
CA TRP A 423 -15.10 -12.99 3.09
C TRP A 423 -16.04 -14.17 2.78
N ASN A 424 -17.35 -13.94 2.87
CA ASN A 424 -18.39 -14.92 2.61
C ASN A 424 -18.96 -14.76 1.20
N ARG A 425 -18.71 -15.73 0.32
CA ARG A 425 -19.09 -15.67 -1.09
C ARG A 425 -20.61 -15.69 -1.28
N LEU A 426 -21.14 -14.66 -1.96
CA LEU A 426 -22.52 -14.58 -2.40
C LEU A 426 -22.74 -15.27 -3.75
N GLY A 427 -21.78 -15.13 -4.67
CA GLY A 427 -21.79 -15.84 -5.96
C GLY A 427 -20.90 -15.20 -7.02
N TYR A 428 -20.97 -15.77 -8.22
CA TYR A 428 -20.27 -15.28 -9.41
C TYR A 428 -21.26 -14.58 -10.34
N VAL A 429 -20.95 -13.35 -10.74
CA VAL A 429 -21.84 -12.57 -11.62
C VAL A 429 -21.02 -11.84 -12.67
N TYR A 430 -21.46 -11.90 -13.91
CA TYR A 430 -20.92 -11.06 -14.97
C TYR A 430 -21.34 -9.60 -14.75
N LEU A 431 -20.38 -8.69 -14.62
CA LEU A 431 -20.59 -7.27 -14.46
C LEU A 431 -20.10 -6.53 -15.72
N PRO A 432 -20.95 -5.72 -16.37
CA PRO A 432 -20.51 -4.81 -17.41
C PRO A 432 -19.72 -3.64 -16.80
N ALA A 433 -18.87 -3.01 -17.61
CA ALA A 433 -18.17 -1.80 -17.22
C ALA A 433 -19.17 -0.66 -16.89
N GLY A 434 -18.81 0.17 -15.91
CA GLY A 434 -19.61 1.26 -15.37
C GLY A 434 -19.99 1.06 -13.90
N SER A 435 -20.94 1.87 -13.44
CA SER A 435 -21.37 1.94 -12.02
C SER A 435 -22.85 1.58 -11.83
N GLN A 436 -23.45 0.91 -12.80
CA GLN A 436 -24.89 0.56 -12.78
C GLN A 436 -25.17 -0.74 -12.02
N SER A 437 -24.14 -1.55 -11.75
CA SER A 437 -24.25 -2.78 -10.97
C SER A 437 -24.08 -2.50 -9.47
N TYR A 438 -24.83 -3.20 -8.62
CA TYR A 438 -24.73 -3.07 -7.16
C TYR A 438 -25.27 -4.29 -6.41
N VAL A 439 -24.80 -4.49 -5.18
CA VAL A 439 -25.42 -5.40 -4.20
C VAL A 439 -26.35 -4.58 -3.31
N HIS A 440 -27.56 -5.08 -3.05
CA HIS A 440 -28.56 -4.46 -2.19
C HIS A 440 -28.88 -5.36 -1.01
N LEU A 441 -28.76 -4.84 0.21
CA LEU A 441 -29.22 -5.46 1.46
C LEU A 441 -30.45 -4.72 2.00
N SER A 442 -31.33 -5.40 2.71
CA SER A 442 -32.47 -4.75 3.40
C SER A 442 -32.70 -5.31 4.79
N ASN A 443 -33.32 -4.53 5.68
CA ASN A 443 -33.61 -4.96 7.05
C ASN A 443 -34.86 -5.85 7.22
N ALA A 444 -35.46 -6.35 6.12
CA ALA A 444 -36.58 -7.29 6.14
C ALA A 444 -36.18 -8.68 6.68
N THR A 445 -35.97 -8.78 7.99
CA THR A 445 -35.20 -9.86 8.62
C THR A 445 -35.74 -10.24 10.00
N ASN A 446 -35.17 -11.29 10.61
CA ASN A 446 -35.53 -11.78 11.94
C ASN A 446 -34.62 -11.28 13.08
N GLY A 447 -33.67 -10.39 12.79
CA GLY A 447 -32.68 -9.86 13.73
C GLY A 447 -32.03 -8.58 13.20
N PRO A 448 -31.14 -7.91 13.95
CA PRO A 448 -30.43 -6.77 13.42
C PRO A 448 -29.53 -7.16 12.23
N VAL A 449 -29.29 -6.20 11.35
CA VAL A 449 -28.49 -6.34 10.13
C VAL A 449 -27.25 -5.48 10.21
N ILE A 450 -26.13 -6.05 9.79
CA ILE A 450 -24.83 -5.40 9.63
C ILE A 450 -24.63 -5.12 8.14
N ALA A 451 -24.29 -3.89 7.81
CA ALA A 451 -23.78 -3.46 6.52
C ALA A 451 -22.34 -3.01 6.75
N ASP A 452 -21.41 -3.89 6.42
CA ASP A 452 -19.98 -3.68 6.54
C ASP A 452 -19.38 -3.62 5.13
N ALA A 453 -18.52 -4.55 4.69
CA ALA A 453 -17.88 -4.48 3.37
C ALA A 453 -18.43 -5.48 2.33
N MET A 454 -18.32 -5.10 1.05
CA MET A 454 -18.49 -6.00 -0.09
C MET A 454 -17.23 -6.01 -0.95
N ARG A 455 -16.77 -7.21 -1.31
CA ARG A 455 -15.65 -7.43 -2.23
C ARG A 455 -16.14 -7.89 -3.59
N PHE A 456 -15.57 -7.30 -4.64
CA PHE A 456 -15.74 -7.71 -6.03
C PHE A 456 -14.36 -8.09 -6.57
N LYS A 457 -14.09 -9.40 -6.62
CA LYS A 457 -12.84 -9.96 -7.14
C LYS A 457 -13.01 -10.33 -8.61
N TYR A 458 -12.19 -9.77 -9.48
CA TYR A 458 -12.23 -10.06 -10.92
C TYR A 458 -11.77 -11.49 -11.21
N MET A 459 -12.53 -12.20 -12.05
CA MET A 459 -12.28 -13.60 -12.42
C MET A 459 -11.96 -13.78 -13.91
N GLY A 460 -11.94 -12.70 -14.69
CA GLY A 460 -11.76 -12.80 -16.15
C GLY A 460 -13.07 -12.95 -16.92
N ASP A 461 -12.96 -13.31 -18.19
CA ASP A 461 -14.09 -13.54 -19.09
C ASP A 461 -14.77 -14.91 -18.90
N HIS A 462 -14.19 -15.77 -18.05
CA HIS A 462 -14.69 -17.12 -17.77
C HIS A 462 -14.66 -17.39 -16.27
N VAL A 463 -15.72 -18.03 -15.76
CA VAL A 463 -15.69 -18.65 -14.43
C VAL A 463 -15.41 -20.12 -14.65
N GLU A 464 -14.17 -20.54 -14.43
CA GLU A 464 -13.95 -21.93 -14.04
C GLU A 464 -14.36 -22.02 -12.56
N PRO A 465 -15.34 -22.87 -12.19
CA PRO A 465 -15.64 -23.10 -10.78
C PRO A 465 -14.36 -23.51 -10.07
N ASP A 466 -14.09 -22.95 -8.89
CA ASP A 466 -13.04 -23.48 -8.04
C ASP A 466 -13.40 -24.91 -7.63
N THR A 467 -12.89 -25.88 -8.37
CA THR A 467 -13.00 -27.30 -8.10
C THR A 467 -11.82 -27.83 -7.30
N THR A 468 -10.86 -26.96 -6.93
CA THR A 468 -9.64 -27.37 -6.24
C THR A 468 -9.80 -27.05 -4.76
N PRO A 469 -9.99 -28.06 -3.89
CA PRO A 469 -9.97 -27.81 -2.46
C PRO A 469 -8.68 -27.07 -2.07
N PRO A 470 -8.73 -26.11 -1.12
CA PRO A 470 -7.53 -25.45 -0.64
C PRO A 470 -6.49 -26.50 -0.22
N GLN A 471 -5.21 -26.24 -0.47
CA GLN A 471 -4.17 -27.14 0.01
C GLN A 471 -4.29 -27.28 1.52
N ALA A 472 -4.19 -28.52 2.01
CA ALA A 472 -4.10 -28.75 3.45
C ALA A 472 -2.97 -27.87 4.00
N PRO A 473 -3.21 -27.14 5.12
CA PRO A 473 -2.22 -26.23 5.64
C PRO A 473 -0.93 -27.00 5.97
N LYS A 474 0.19 -26.51 5.44
CA LYS A 474 1.52 -27.07 5.71
C LYS A 474 2.10 -26.35 6.91
N ASN A 475 2.85 -27.07 7.74
CA ASN A 475 3.57 -26.53 8.90
C ASN A 475 2.68 -25.97 10.04
N VAL A 476 1.46 -26.46 10.21
CA VAL A 476 0.67 -26.16 11.42
C VAL A 476 1.38 -26.74 12.64
N LYS A 477 2.05 -25.88 13.42
CA LYS A 477 2.55 -26.24 14.75
C LYS A 477 1.42 -26.04 15.75
N LEU A 478 0.84 -27.13 16.22
CA LEU A 478 -0.06 -27.09 17.37
C LEU A 478 0.78 -26.69 18.60
N LYS A 479 0.45 -25.57 19.24
CA LYS A 479 0.96 -25.28 20.59
C LYS A 479 0.50 -26.41 21.50
N GLN A 480 1.45 -27.22 22.00
CA GLN A 480 1.16 -28.10 23.14
C GLN A 480 0.84 -27.19 24.33
N GLN A 481 -0.30 -27.47 24.97
CA GLN A 481 -0.79 -26.75 26.16
C GLN A 481 0.11 -26.99 27.37
#